data_AF-A0A6J1L9W3-F1
#
_entry.id   AF-A0A6J1L9W3-F1
#
_cell.length_a   1.000
_cell.length_b   1.000
_cell.length_c   1.000
_cell.angle_alpha   90.00
_cell.angle_beta   90.00
_cell.angle_gamma   90.00
#
_symmetry.space_group_name_H-M   'P 1'
#
loop_
_entity.id
_entity.type
_entity.pdbx_description
1 polymer ?
#
loop_
_entity_poly.entity_id
_entity_poly.type
_entity_poly.pdbx_seq_one_letter_code
_entity_poly.pdbx_strand_id
1 'polypeptide(L)'
;MSDHKIAKSDASASERSSPTLLPEGYSHFQEGIKWVSDLMEIEDCDADWLLDAEFICKRISEIMCKKDWIYKFVLEHLLSTATFYRGSKIDVPLDFEQYLRFYMPFPVTPIFNAAQPGYINLYAPTTHPMITKGYVNPENVQLLLRGNLRDAINQIKGIYCDSGVHYKLTYRTHEIGDQGFVHEILACEKRESGMPSIISFVFLPALQFKFADFPLPTFVPAGPAWAHCNNVYYWLALLQVYPQYDHRSFCPYVPRMQFIQDERMLKYRNVLRLLVKIGIGNNIPDISDIFVLKGLHFFRLRYSMSCDCNLSLATLFMELLNIHTQIIYNDAVQKVLIFGGCQQHCMQEALKLDAIARNVSMFYYMNYIHLEHLKQMFGLI
;
A
#
# COMPACT_ATOMS: atom_id res chain seq x y z
N MET A 1 79.88 -7.05 12.01
CA MET A 1 79.28 -8.36 12.37
C MET A 1 77.88 -8.38 11.82
N SER A 2 77.78 -8.86 10.57
CA SER A 2 77.02 -10.04 10.15
C SER A 2 75.54 -9.72 9.94
N ASP A 3 75.15 -9.27 8.74
CA ASP A 3 74.79 -10.11 7.57
C ASP A 3 73.77 -11.20 7.91
N HIS A 4 72.53 -11.00 7.46
CA HIS A 4 71.79 -11.99 6.67
C HIS A 4 70.81 -11.29 5.73
N LYS A 5 71.18 -11.28 4.45
CA LYS A 5 70.32 -11.12 3.28
C LYS A 5 69.46 -12.38 3.11
N ILE A 6 68.18 -12.26 2.75
CA ILE A 6 67.57 -13.00 1.63
C ILE A 6 66.56 -12.07 0.94
N ALA A 7 66.60 -12.13 -0.39
CA ALA A 7 66.01 -11.22 -1.36
C ALA A 7 64.63 -11.66 -1.88
N LYS A 8 63.89 -10.65 -2.37
CA LYS A 8 62.96 -10.58 -3.51
C LYS A 8 62.21 -11.85 -3.98
N SER A 9 60.89 -11.69 -4.18
CA SER A 9 60.30 -11.91 -5.51
C SER A 9 59.32 -10.79 -5.85
N ASP A 10 59.61 -10.10 -6.95
CA ASP A 10 58.71 -9.22 -7.70
C ASP A 10 57.58 -10.03 -8.37
N ALA A 11 56.52 -9.32 -8.79
CA ALA A 11 55.37 -9.74 -9.59
C ALA A 11 54.26 -10.46 -8.78
N SER A 12 52.97 -10.13 -8.87
CA SER A 12 52.21 -9.61 -10.01
C SER A 12 50.79 -9.18 -9.56
N ALA A 13 50.18 -8.31 -10.37
CA ALA A 13 48.73 -8.09 -10.54
C ALA A 13 47.90 -7.76 -9.28
N SER A 14 47.37 -6.54 -9.10
CA SER A 14 46.37 -5.92 -9.99
C SER A 14 45.40 -6.95 -10.59
N GLU A 15 44.79 -7.80 -9.77
CA GLU A 15 43.45 -8.28 -10.08
C GLU A 15 42.45 -7.15 -9.84
N ARG A 16 42.42 -6.23 -10.82
CA ARG A 16 41.14 -5.66 -11.24
C ARG A 16 40.24 -6.86 -11.45
N SER A 17 39.21 -7.01 -10.63
CA SER A 17 38.02 -7.76 -11.02
C SER A 17 37.54 -7.10 -12.30
N SER A 18 37.97 -7.64 -13.44
CA SER A 18 37.36 -7.34 -14.72
C SER A 18 35.86 -7.53 -14.51
N PRO A 19 35.00 -6.50 -14.72
CA PRO A 19 33.57 -6.72 -14.69
C PRO A 19 33.32 -7.86 -15.66
N THR A 20 32.76 -8.96 -15.14
CA THR A 20 32.44 -10.13 -15.94
C THR A 20 31.55 -9.62 -17.06
N LEU A 21 32.10 -9.48 -18.27
CA LEU A 21 31.37 -8.91 -19.41
C LEU A 21 30.21 -9.86 -19.68
N LEU A 22 29.01 -9.42 -19.32
CA LEU A 22 27.79 -10.15 -19.60
C LEU A 22 27.61 -10.24 -21.12
N PRO A 23 26.98 -11.31 -21.63
CA PRO A 23 26.62 -11.39 -23.04
C PRO A 23 25.77 -10.19 -23.45
N GLU A 24 25.84 -9.82 -24.73
CA GLU A 24 25.04 -8.71 -25.28
C GLU A 24 23.54 -8.93 -24.98
N GLY A 25 22.86 -7.87 -24.53
CA GLY A 25 21.45 -7.92 -24.14
C GLY A 25 21.18 -8.44 -22.71
N TYR A 26 22.21 -8.86 -21.95
CA TYR A 26 22.07 -9.23 -20.54
C TYR A 26 22.49 -8.09 -19.60
N SER A 27 21.84 -8.03 -18.45
CA SER A 27 22.17 -7.13 -17.34
C SER A 27 22.20 -7.90 -16.03
N HIS A 28 22.97 -7.42 -15.05
CA HIS A 28 22.88 -7.94 -13.70
C HIS A 28 21.45 -7.75 -13.18
N PHE A 29 20.92 -8.74 -12.47
CA PHE A 29 19.50 -8.69 -12.07
C PHE A 29 19.17 -7.44 -11.26
N GLN A 30 20.07 -7.00 -10.37
CA GLN A 30 19.89 -5.79 -9.59
C GLN A 30 19.82 -4.51 -10.45
N GLU A 31 20.68 -4.42 -11.47
CA GLU A 31 20.70 -3.30 -12.41
C GLU A 31 19.45 -3.30 -13.30
N GLY A 32 19.04 -4.47 -13.78
CA GLY A 32 17.81 -4.64 -14.55
C GLY A 32 16.57 -4.21 -13.76
N ILE A 33 16.44 -4.65 -12.50
CA ILE A 33 15.31 -4.24 -11.65
C ILE A 33 15.30 -2.73 -11.42
N LYS A 34 16.46 -2.11 -11.20
CA LYS A 34 16.56 -0.66 -11.09
C LYS A 34 16.13 0.02 -12.40
N TRP A 35 16.63 -0.46 -13.53
CA TRP A 35 16.27 0.06 -14.85
C TRP A 35 14.75 -0.02 -15.13
N VAL A 36 14.10 -1.13 -14.78
CA VAL A 36 12.63 -1.24 -14.87
C VAL A 36 11.94 -0.24 -13.94
N SER A 37 12.44 -0.09 -12.71
CA SER A 37 11.93 0.91 -11.77
C SER A 37 11.95 2.32 -12.34
N ASP A 38 13.08 2.72 -12.92
CA ASP A 38 13.29 4.05 -13.46
C ASP A 38 12.36 4.31 -14.66
N LEU A 39 12.04 3.30 -15.47
CA LEU A 39 11.07 3.42 -16.59
C LEU A 39 9.61 3.59 -16.14
N MET A 40 9.28 3.23 -14.91
CA MET A 40 7.93 3.34 -14.36
C MET A 40 7.68 4.67 -13.63
N GLU A 41 8.72 5.48 -13.47
CA GLU A 41 8.60 6.79 -12.83
C GLU A 41 7.79 7.76 -13.70
N ILE A 42 7.15 8.68 -13.00
CA ILE A 42 6.36 9.74 -13.61
C ILE A 42 7.28 10.84 -14.07
N GLU A 43 6.98 11.41 -15.24
CA GLU A 43 7.77 12.50 -15.80
C GLU A 43 7.33 13.85 -15.21
N ASP A 44 8.21 14.84 -15.24
CA ASP A 44 7.90 16.20 -14.75
C ASP A 44 6.67 16.83 -15.43
N CYS A 45 6.34 16.41 -16.65
CA CYS A 45 5.16 16.87 -17.38
C CYS A 45 3.82 16.42 -16.77
N ASP A 46 3.85 15.50 -15.80
CA ASP A 46 2.69 15.02 -15.06
C ASP A 46 2.53 15.71 -13.69
N ALA A 47 3.42 16.65 -13.33
CA ALA A 47 3.48 17.27 -12.00
C ALA A 47 2.16 17.95 -11.54
N ASP A 48 1.30 18.34 -12.47
CA ASP A 48 0.02 19.00 -12.17
C ASP A 48 -1.05 18.05 -11.62
N TRP A 49 -0.82 16.73 -11.63
CA TRP A 49 -1.80 15.76 -11.13
C TRP A 49 -2.17 15.98 -9.66
N LEU A 50 -1.23 16.47 -8.86
CA LEU A 50 -1.45 16.73 -7.44
C LEU A 50 -2.44 17.89 -7.23
N LEU A 51 -2.36 18.93 -8.07
CA LEU A 51 -3.31 20.04 -8.07
C LEU A 51 -4.71 19.55 -8.44
N ASP A 52 -4.81 18.65 -9.40
CA ASP A 52 -6.07 18.03 -9.79
C ASP A 52 -6.65 17.15 -8.67
N ALA A 53 -5.80 16.38 -8.00
CA ALA A 53 -6.20 15.56 -6.86
C ALA A 53 -6.72 16.43 -5.70
N GLU A 54 -6.02 17.52 -5.37
CA GLU A 54 -6.45 18.51 -4.38
C GLU A 54 -7.80 19.11 -4.72
N PHE A 55 -7.98 19.52 -5.98
CA PHE A 55 -9.23 20.09 -6.48
C PHE A 55 -10.40 19.09 -6.38
N ILE A 56 -10.16 17.84 -6.79
CA ILE A 56 -11.13 16.74 -6.68
C ILE A 56 -11.51 16.49 -5.22
N CYS A 57 -10.53 16.39 -4.31
CA CYS A 57 -10.78 16.21 -2.88
C CYS A 57 -11.64 17.34 -2.31
N LYS A 58 -11.28 18.59 -2.60
CA LYS A 58 -12.04 19.77 -2.17
C LYS A 58 -13.47 19.70 -2.66
N ARG A 59 -13.69 19.35 -3.93
CA ARG A 59 -15.03 19.28 -4.52
C ARG A 59 -15.90 18.20 -3.89
N ILE A 60 -15.33 17.02 -3.63
CA ILE A 60 -16.00 15.91 -2.94
C ILE A 60 -16.37 16.35 -1.52
N SER A 61 -15.43 16.94 -0.78
CA SER A 61 -15.64 17.42 0.58
C SER A 61 -16.73 18.49 0.64
N GLU A 62 -16.75 19.46 -0.27
CA GLU A 62 -17.80 20.49 -0.34
C GLU A 62 -19.20 19.91 -0.49
N ILE A 63 -19.38 18.90 -1.35
CA ILE A 63 -20.69 18.27 -1.59
C ILE A 63 -21.10 17.40 -0.41
N MET A 64 -20.17 16.63 0.15
CA MET A 64 -20.41 15.80 1.33
C MET A 64 -20.76 16.65 2.56
N CYS A 65 -20.07 17.79 2.75
CA CYS A 65 -20.33 18.72 3.86
C CYS A 65 -21.73 19.33 3.81
N LYS A 66 -22.34 19.47 2.62
CA LYS A 66 -23.74 19.93 2.49
C LYS A 66 -24.74 18.92 3.00
N LYS A 67 -24.39 17.62 3.01
CA LYS A 67 -25.23 16.57 3.60
C LYS A 67 -25.08 16.54 5.12
N ASP A 68 -23.83 16.56 5.58
CA ASP A 68 -23.51 16.61 7.00
C ASP A 68 -22.12 17.23 7.18
N TRP A 69 -22.03 18.22 8.08
CA TRP A 69 -20.79 18.95 8.36
C TRP A 69 -19.69 18.05 8.92
N ILE A 70 -20.01 16.88 9.51
CA ILE A 70 -19.03 15.90 9.98
C ILE A 70 -18.05 15.47 8.88
N TYR A 71 -18.50 15.46 7.62
CA TYR A 71 -17.66 15.05 6.50
C TYR A 71 -16.49 15.99 6.23
N LYS A 72 -16.51 17.22 6.76
CA LYS A 72 -15.34 18.09 6.76
C LYS A 72 -14.17 17.46 7.50
N PHE A 73 -14.44 16.75 8.58
CA PHE A 73 -13.45 16.09 9.43
C PHE A 73 -13.11 14.70 8.90
N VAL A 74 -14.12 13.96 8.43
CA VAL A 74 -13.92 12.60 7.88
C VAL A 74 -13.05 12.61 6.62
N LEU A 75 -13.20 13.63 5.76
CA LEU A 75 -12.49 13.71 4.47
C LEU A 75 -11.24 14.61 4.50
N GLU A 76 -10.83 15.10 5.68
CA GLU A 76 -9.70 16.01 5.84
C GLU A 76 -8.40 15.45 5.23
N HIS A 77 -8.18 14.14 5.39
CA HIS A 77 -6.99 13.44 4.89
C HIS A 77 -7.27 12.59 3.63
N LEU A 78 -8.27 12.96 2.82
CA LEU A 78 -8.56 12.20 1.59
C LEU A 78 -7.39 12.22 0.61
N LEU A 79 -6.72 13.37 0.44
CA LEU A 79 -5.63 13.55 -0.51
C LEU A 79 -4.46 12.59 -0.24
N SER A 80 -4.14 12.29 1.02
CA SER A 80 -3.00 11.40 1.34
C SER A 80 -3.20 9.98 0.83
N THR A 81 -4.43 9.60 0.47
CA THR A 81 -4.78 8.28 -0.08
C THR A 81 -4.67 8.20 -1.61
N ALA A 82 -4.37 9.33 -2.28
CA ALA A 82 -4.40 9.46 -3.73
C ALA A 82 -3.21 8.76 -4.41
N THR A 83 -3.47 7.93 -5.40
CA THR A 83 -2.46 7.35 -6.31
C THR A 83 -2.74 7.81 -7.73
N PHE A 84 -1.71 8.21 -8.47
CA PHE A 84 -1.82 8.53 -9.88
C PHE A 84 -1.27 7.41 -10.78
N TYR A 85 -1.93 7.23 -11.93
CA TYR A 85 -1.55 6.27 -12.96
C TYR A 85 -1.62 6.90 -14.34
N ARG A 86 -0.68 6.53 -15.20
CA ARG A 86 -0.78 6.75 -16.65
C ARG A 86 -0.06 5.63 -17.40
N GLY A 87 -0.82 4.71 -17.97
CA GLY A 87 -0.27 3.56 -18.71
C GLY A 87 0.68 2.71 -17.84
N SER A 88 1.96 2.69 -18.19
CA SER A 88 3.00 1.99 -17.43
C SER A 88 3.46 2.72 -16.17
N LYS A 89 3.14 4.01 -16.03
CA LYS A 89 3.68 4.86 -14.97
C LYS A 89 2.73 4.95 -13.79
N ILE A 90 3.30 4.93 -12.58
CA ILE A 90 2.55 4.93 -11.33
C ILE A 90 3.25 5.87 -10.36
N ASP A 91 2.54 6.91 -9.90
CA ASP A 91 2.99 7.71 -8.76
C ASP A 91 2.10 7.39 -7.58
N VAL A 92 2.68 6.60 -6.68
CA VAL A 92 2.06 6.24 -5.41
C VAL A 92 2.06 7.48 -4.52
N PRO A 93 1.03 7.69 -3.67
CA PRO A 93 0.91 8.91 -2.89
C PRO A 93 2.21 9.23 -2.17
N LEU A 94 2.47 10.53 -1.99
CA LEU A 94 3.58 11.02 -1.18
C LEU A 94 3.64 10.33 0.20
N ASP A 95 2.50 9.90 0.76
CA ASP A 95 2.43 9.39 2.14
C ASP A 95 2.17 7.87 2.28
N PHE A 96 2.11 7.09 1.19
CA PHE A 96 1.85 5.64 1.23
C PHE A 96 0.64 5.23 2.09
N GLU A 97 -0.34 6.12 2.21
CA GLU A 97 -1.45 5.96 3.16
C GLU A 97 -2.47 4.94 2.63
N GLN A 98 -2.87 4.01 3.51
CA GLN A 98 -3.94 3.04 3.25
C GLN A 98 -5.22 3.41 4.03
N TYR A 99 -5.08 4.21 5.09
CA TYR A 99 -6.18 4.59 5.95
C TYR A 99 -6.58 6.05 5.71
N LEU A 100 -7.86 6.28 5.43
CA LEU A 100 -8.44 7.61 5.58
C LEU A 100 -8.56 7.88 7.07
N ARG A 101 -7.54 8.55 7.61
CA ARG A 101 -7.47 8.94 9.02
C ARG A 101 -8.41 10.11 9.23
N PHE A 102 -9.19 10.08 10.31
CA PHE A 102 -10.03 11.21 10.67
C PHE A 102 -10.31 11.30 12.17
N TYR A 103 -10.80 12.46 12.57
CA TYR A 103 -11.30 12.71 13.92
C TYR A 103 -12.82 12.79 13.90
N MET A 104 -13.46 12.29 14.96
CA MET A 104 -14.86 12.60 15.20
C MET A 104 -14.96 14.04 15.72
N PRO A 105 -15.92 14.85 15.27
CA PRO A 105 -16.07 16.23 15.71
C PRO A 105 -16.84 16.34 17.04
N PHE A 106 -16.94 15.23 17.77
CA PHE A 106 -17.52 15.13 19.09
C PHE A 106 -16.62 14.25 19.97
N PRO A 107 -16.72 14.35 21.31
CA PRO A 107 -15.87 13.58 22.21
C PRO A 107 -16.01 12.07 22.00
N VAL A 108 -14.88 11.41 21.75
CA VAL A 108 -14.77 9.95 21.67
C VAL A 108 -13.63 9.49 22.56
N THR A 109 -13.95 8.58 23.49
CA THR A 109 -12.99 8.03 24.45
C THR A 109 -12.77 6.55 24.17
N PRO A 110 -11.54 6.10 23.89
CA PRO A 110 -11.23 4.69 23.75
C PRO A 110 -11.29 3.98 25.11
N ILE A 111 -12.01 2.86 25.15
CA ILE A 111 -12.13 1.96 26.30
C ILE A 111 -11.39 0.67 25.95
N PHE A 112 -10.27 0.45 26.64
CA PHE A 112 -9.42 -0.73 26.44
C PHE A 112 -9.93 -1.92 27.23
N ASN A 113 -9.88 -3.11 26.63
CA ASN A 113 -10.26 -4.36 27.27
C ASN A 113 -9.02 -5.20 27.58
N ALA A 114 -8.63 -5.31 28.84
CA ALA A 114 -7.47 -6.12 29.24
C ALA A 114 -7.67 -7.62 28.99
N ALA A 115 -8.91 -8.12 28.99
CA ALA A 115 -9.21 -9.51 28.65
C ALA A 115 -9.12 -9.79 27.14
N GLN A 116 -9.18 -8.74 26.31
CA GLN A 116 -9.11 -8.82 24.85
C GLN A 116 -8.20 -7.69 24.32
N PRO A 117 -6.88 -7.80 24.54
CA PRO A 117 -5.93 -6.70 24.32
C PRO A 117 -5.82 -6.21 22.87
N GLY A 118 -6.30 -6.99 21.91
CA GLY A 118 -6.37 -6.62 20.49
C GLY A 118 -7.60 -5.81 20.10
N TYR A 119 -8.52 -5.51 21.05
CA TYR A 119 -9.79 -4.87 20.77
C TYR A 119 -10.08 -3.74 21.75
N ILE A 120 -10.69 -2.67 21.24
CA ILE A 120 -11.15 -1.52 22.01
C ILE A 120 -12.59 -1.16 21.64
N ASN A 121 -13.31 -0.55 22.55
CA ASN A 121 -14.60 0.08 22.27
C ASN A 121 -14.44 1.60 22.31
N LEU A 122 -15.19 2.33 21.48
CA LEU A 122 -15.10 3.78 21.41
C LEU A 122 -16.34 4.43 21.99
N TYR A 123 -16.26 4.93 23.23
CA TYR A 123 -17.38 5.57 23.91
C TYR A 123 -17.60 6.99 23.40
N ALA A 124 -18.84 7.32 23.06
CA ALA A 124 -19.24 8.61 22.52
C ALA A 124 -20.62 8.99 23.10
N PRO A 125 -20.69 9.85 24.13
CA PRO A 125 -21.94 10.23 24.80
C PRO A 125 -22.73 11.26 23.98
N THR A 126 -23.05 10.95 22.73
CA THR A 126 -23.82 11.81 21.83
C THR A 126 -24.77 11.00 20.96
N THR A 127 -25.72 11.69 20.32
CA THR A 127 -26.68 11.09 19.39
C THR A 127 -26.24 11.41 17.96
N HIS A 128 -25.84 10.38 17.23
CA HIS A 128 -25.47 10.48 15.82
C HIS A 128 -25.73 9.14 15.13
N PRO A 129 -26.06 9.08 13.82
CA PRO A 129 -26.27 7.82 13.11
C PRO A 129 -25.07 6.84 13.16
N MET A 130 -23.85 7.34 13.39
CA MET A 130 -22.65 6.51 13.59
C MET A 130 -22.55 5.88 15.00
N ILE A 131 -23.48 6.17 15.91
CA ILE A 131 -23.40 5.79 17.32
C ILE A 131 -24.55 4.87 17.68
N THR A 132 -24.22 3.75 18.32
CA THR A 132 -25.18 2.78 18.84
C THR A 132 -24.94 2.58 20.33
N LYS A 133 -25.97 2.83 21.16
CA LYS A 133 -25.92 2.68 22.62
C LYS A 133 -24.75 3.44 23.29
N GLY A 134 -24.44 4.64 22.79
CA GLY A 134 -23.35 5.48 23.32
C GLY A 134 -21.94 5.05 22.89
N TYR A 135 -21.82 4.18 21.89
CA TYR A 135 -20.53 3.77 21.31
C TYR A 135 -20.51 4.02 19.81
N VAL A 136 -19.36 4.40 19.26
CA VAL A 136 -19.16 4.43 17.81
C VAL A 136 -19.35 3.01 17.28
N ASN A 137 -20.19 2.87 16.25
CA ASN A 137 -20.43 1.60 15.60
C ASN A 137 -19.66 1.57 14.26
N PRO A 138 -18.69 0.66 14.07
CA PRO A 138 -17.85 0.61 12.87
C PRO A 138 -18.68 0.38 11.61
N GLU A 139 -19.66 -0.53 11.64
CA GLU A 139 -20.53 -0.81 10.49
C GLU A 139 -21.30 0.45 10.05
N ASN A 140 -21.91 1.17 11.00
CA ASN A 140 -22.66 2.39 10.70
C ASN A 140 -21.76 3.47 10.08
N VAL A 141 -20.54 3.64 10.60
CA VAL A 141 -19.57 4.59 10.02
C VAL A 141 -19.32 4.26 8.55
N GLN A 142 -19.05 3.00 8.23
CA GLN A 142 -18.77 2.60 6.85
C GLN A 142 -20.00 2.69 5.94
N LEU A 143 -21.17 2.26 6.41
CA LEU A 143 -22.42 2.32 5.63
C LEU A 143 -22.82 3.76 5.31
N LEU A 144 -22.70 4.68 6.27
CA LEU A 144 -22.97 6.10 6.06
C LEU A 144 -21.97 6.71 5.08
N LEU A 145 -20.68 6.43 5.26
CA LEU A 145 -19.64 6.88 4.35
C LEU A 145 -19.89 6.36 2.93
N ARG A 146 -20.22 5.07 2.78
CA ARG A 146 -20.51 4.42 1.49
C ARG A 146 -21.71 5.06 0.80
N GLY A 147 -22.83 5.20 1.51
CA GLY A 147 -24.05 5.79 0.97
C GLY A 147 -23.80 7.23 0.52
N ASN A 148 -23.17 8.04 1.37
CA ASN A 148 -22.98 9.45 1.08
C ASN A 148 -21.94 9.71 -0.01
N LEU A 149 -20.82 8.97 -0.04
CA LEU A 149 -19.84 9.06 -1.13
C LEU A 149 -20.46 8.67 -2.47
N ARG A 150 -21.19 7.56 -2.53
CA ARG A 150 -21.86 7.12 -3.77
C ARG A 150 -22.75 8.21 -4.34
N ASP A 151 -23.59 8.81 -3.50
CA ASP A 151 -24.51 9.85 -3.93
C ASP A 151 -23.76 11.12 -4.34
N ALA A 152 -22.73 11.54 -3.58
CA ALA A 152 -21.93 12.72 -3.91
C ALA A 152 -21.21 12.56 -5.24
N ILE A 153 -20.58 11.40 -5.48
CA ILE A 153 -19.88 11.11 -6.73
C ILE A 153 -20.87 11.02 -7.90
N ASN A 154 -22.04 10.42 -7.71
CA ASN A 154 -23.12 10.40 -8.71
C ASN A 154 -23.68 11.79 -9.03
N GLN A 155 -23.68 12.72 -8.06
CA GLN A 155 -24.06 14.11 -8.28
C GLN A 155 -22.99 14.86 -9.09
N ILE A 156 -21.70 14.62 -8.80
CA ILE A 156 -20.59 15.26 -9.50
C ILE A 156 -20.50 14.76 -10.94
N LYS A 157 -20.45 13.44 -11.16
CA LYS A 157 -20.23 12.71 -12.43
C LYS A 157 -18.92 13.01 -13.15
N GLY A 158 -18.54 14.27 -13.29
CA GLY A 158 -17.29 14.71 -13.87
C GLY A 158 -16.85 16.07 -13.35
N ILE A 159 -15.55 16.30 -13.39
CA ILE A 159 -14.90 17.52 -12.89
C ILE A 159 -13.96 18.03 -13.97
N TYR A 160 -14.05 19.33 -14.26
CA TYR A 160 -13.00 20.07 -14.95
C TYR A 160 -12.09 20.67 -13.88
N CYS A 161 -10.83 20.25 -13.87
CA CYS A 161 -9.84 20.77 -12.93
C CYS A 161 -9.14 22.01 -13.50
N ASP A 162 -8.44 22.74 -12.63
CA ASP A 162 -7.76 23.98 -12.99
C ASP A 162 -6.59 23.76 -13.97
N SER A 163 -6.04 22.53 -14.04
CA SER A 163 -5.09 22.10 -15.08
C SER A 163 -5.68 22.08 -16.49
N GLY A 164 -7.00 22.17 -16.63
CA GLY A 164 -7.74 21.99 -17.88
C GLY A 164 -8.13 20.54 -18.17
N VAL A 165 -7.74 19.58 -17.32
CA VAL A 165 -8.10 18.17 -17.49
C VAL A 165 -9.54 17.91 -17.04
N HIS A 166 -10.27 17.12 -17.82
CA HIS A 166 -11.63 16.69 -17.50
C HIS A 166 -11.64 15.24 -17.02
N TYR A 167 -11.99 15.02 -15.76
CA TYR A 167 -12.14 13.70 -15.18
C TYR A 167 -13.59 13.24 -15.12
N LYS A 168 -13.84 11.97 -15.43
CA LYS A 168 -15.06 11.24 -15.04
C LYS A 168 -14.83 10.63 -13.67
N LEU A 169 -15.73 10.89 -12.72
CA LEU A 169 -15.67 10.27 -11.41
C LEU A 169 -16.51 9.00 -11.34
N THR A 170 -15.98 7.97 -10.69
CA THR A 170 -16.73 6.78 -10.27
C THR A 170 -16.41 6.42 -8.83
N TYR A 171 -17.34 5.73 -8.19
CA TYR A 171 -17.19 5.25 -6.83
C TYR A 171 -17.58 3.79 -6.74
N ARG A 172 -16.76 2.98 -6.07
CA ARG A 172 -17.07 1.59 -5.75
C ARG A 172 -16.53 1.23 -4.37
N THR A 173 -17.00 0.09 -3.87
CA THR A 173 -16.48 -0.55 -2.67
C THR A 173 -16.16 -2.00 -2.96
N HIS A 174 -15.13 -2.52 -2.32
CA HIS A 174 -14.84 -3.95 -2.27
C HIS A 174 -14.67 -4.38 -0.81
N GLU A 175 -15.11 -5.59 -0.48
CA GLU A 175 -15.03 -6.12 0.88
C GLU A 175 -13.69 -6.83 1.08
N ILE A 176 -13.04 -6.60 2.22
CA ILE A 176 -11.81 -7.29 2.60
C ILE A 176 -11.98 -7.90 3.99
N GLY A 177 -12.18 -9.21 4.01
CA GLY A 177 -12.24 -10.02 5.22
C GLY A 177 -13.20 -9.42 6.27
N ASP A 178 -12.68 -9.22 7.48
CA ASP A 178 -13.39 -8.66 8.62
C ASP A 178 -13.29 -7.13 8.75
N GLN A 179 -12.54 -6.47 7.86
CA GLN A 179 -12.23 -5.03 7.93
C GLN A 179 -13.31 -4.14 7.26
N GLY A 180 -14.29 -4.76 6.60
CA GLY A 180 -15.40 -4.08 5.94
C GLY A 180 -15.08 -3.66 4.50
N PHE A 181 -15.62 -2.50 4.11
CA PHE A 181 -15.51 -1.92 2.78
C PHE A 181 -14.24 -1.09 2.63
N VAL A 182 -13.40 -1.47 1.69
CA VAL A 182 -12.45 -0.53 1.09
C VAL A 182 -13.22 0.39 0.15
N HIS A 183 -13.01 1.68 0.33
CA HIS A 183 -13.63 2.72 -0.49
C HIS A 183 -12.69 3.10 -1.62
N GLU A 184 -13.23 3.19 -2.83
CA GLU A 184 -12.45 3.57 -4.00
C GLU A 184 -13.19 4.64 -4.81
N ILE A 185 -12.52 5.77 -4.99
CA ILE A 185 -12.97 6.86 -5.86
C ILE A 185 -11.97 6.96 -7.01
N LEU A 186 -12.45 6.82 -8.24
CA LEU A 186 -11.63 6.92 -9.44
C LEU A 186 -11.99 8.18 -10.21
N ALA A 187 -10.98 8.99 -10.51
CA ALA A 187 -11.05 10.08 -11.46
C ALA A 187 -10.30 9.65 -12.72
N CYS A 188 -11.03 9.27 -13.77
CA CYS A 188 -10.46 8.84 -15.04
C CYS A 188 -10.57 9.96 -16.05
N GLU A 189 -9.43 10.38 -16.62
CA GLU A 189 -9.36 11.42 -17.63
C GLU A 189 -10.21 11.05 -18.85
N LYS A 190 -11.03 11.99 -19.30
CA LYS A 190 -11.73 11.89 -20.57
C LYS A 190 -10.79 12.37 -21.67
N ARG A 191 -10.15 11.43 -22.35
CA ARG A 191 -9.26 11.69 -23.48
C ARG A 191 -9.75 10.97 -24.74
N GLU A 192 -9.54 11.59 -25.90
CA GLU A 192 -9.92 11.02 -27.20
C GLU A 192 -8.89 10.01 -27.75
N SER A 193 -7.60 10.22 -27.44
CA SER A 193 -6.50 9.37 -27.93
C SER A 193 -5.42 9.14 -26.87
N GLY A 194 -4.85 7.94 -26.84
CA GLY A 194 -3.79 7.57 -25.89
C GLY A 194 -4.32 7.06 -24.54
N MET A 195 -3.41 6.72 -23.63
CA MET A 195 -3.78 6.18 -22.31
C MET A 195 -4.28 7.32 -21.40
N PRO A 196 -5.49 7.20 -20.81
CA PRO A 196 -6.00 8.20 -19.89
C PRO A 196 -5.19 8.17 -18.59
N SER A 197 -4.98 9.35 -17.99
CA SER A 197 -4.54 9.41 -16.60
C SER A 197 -5.67 9.04 -15.64
N ILE A 198 -5.30 8.46 -14.50
CA ILE A 198 -6.24 8.06 -13.46
C ILE A 198 -5.69 8.58 -12.13
N ILE A 199 -6.50 9.30 -11.38
CA ILE A 199 -6.27 9.57 -9.96
C ILE A 199 -7.22 8.66 -9.18
N SER A 200 -6.68 7.81 -8.31
CA SER A 200 -7.44 6.88 -7.48
C SER A 200 -7.27 7.21 -6.01
N PHE A 201 -8.37 7.31 -5.28
CA PHE A 201 -8.37 7.41 -3.82
C PHE A 201 -8.89 6.08 -3.27
N VAL A 202 -7.99 5.25 -2.74
CA VAL A 202 -8.33 3.92 -2.20
C VAL A 202 -7.99 3.87 -0.73
N PHE A 203 -8.98 3.62 0.12
CA PHE A 203 -8.79 3.73 1.56
C PHE A 203 -9.75 2.90 2.40
N LEU A 204 -9.30 2.58 3.62
CA LEU A 204 -10.15 2.19 4.75
C LEU A 204 -10.31 3.38 5.70
N PRO A 205 -11.53 3.72 6.16
CA PRO A 205 -11.68 4.69 7.24
C PRO A 205 -10.95 4.21 8.51
N ALA A 206 -10.36 5.13 9.26
CA ALA A 206 -9.81 4.85 10.58
C ALA A 206 -9.88 6.08 11.49
N LEU A 207 -10.28 5.89 12.75
CA LEU A 207 -10.32 6.99 13.72
C LEU A 207 -8.93 7.21 14.31
N GLN A 208 -8.48 8.46 14.33
CA GLN A 208 -7.17 8.84 14.82
C GLN A 208 -7.22 9.31 16.27
N PHE A 209 -6.27 8.83 17.07
CA PHE A 209 -6.07 9.23 18.46
C PHE A 209 -4.62 9.63 18.69
N LYS A 210 -4.39 10.74 19.40
CA LYS A 210 -3.05 11.18 19.77
C LYS A 210 -2.55 10.36 20.95
N PHE A 211 -1.28 9.95 20.93
CA PHE A 211 -0.67 9.23 22.04
C PHE A 211 -0.64 10.05 23.34
N ALA A 212 -0.47 11.37 23.23
CA ALA A 212 -0.46 12.27 24.37
C ALA A 212 -1.79 12.29 25.16
N ASP A 213 -2.91 12.11 24.45
CA ASP A 213 -4.25 12.15 25.05
C ASP A 213 -4.70 10.74 25.47
N PHE A 214 -4.39 9.73 24.64
CA PHE A 214 -4.80 8.35 24.85
C PHE A 214 -3.62 7.41 24.59
N PRO A 215 -2.76 7.14 25.60
CA PRO A 215 -1.65 6.20 25.43
C PRO A 215 -2.18 4.78 25.24
N LEU A 216 -1.54 4.00 24.36
CA LEU A 216 -1.83 2.57 24.24
C LEU A 216 -1.31 1.83 25.50
N PRO A 217 -2.16 1.03 26.18
CA PRO A 217 -1.72 0.22 27.30
C PRO A 217 -0.64 -0.80 26.92
N THR A 218 0.19 -1.20 27.87
CA THR A 218 1.31 -2.14 27.65
C THR A 218 0.88 -3.53 27.18
N PHE A 219 -0.36 -3.93 27.46
CA PHE A 219 -0.92 -5.19 27.00
C PHE A 219 -1.33 -5.17 25.52
N VAL A 220 -1.44 -3.99 24.90
CA VAL A 220 -1.72 -3.88 23.46
C VAL A 220 -0.46 -4.28 22.70
N PRO A 221 -0.50 -5.29 21.80
CA PRO A 221 0.69 -5.82 21.16
C PRO A 221 1.51 -4.76 20.40
N ALA A 222 2.70 -4.44 20.92
CA ALA A 222 3.70 -3.65 20.22
C ALA A 222 4.61 -4.59 19.40
N GLY A 223 4.32 -4.78 18.11
CA GLY A 223 5.20 -5.57 17.22
C GLY A 223 6.63 -5.00 17.15
N PRO A 224 7.64 -5.79 16.77
CA PRO A 224 9.06 -5.47 16.92
C PRO A 224 9.55 -4.18 16.24
N ALA A 225 8.93 -3.76 15.14
CA ALA A 225 9.35 -2.54 14.43
C ALA A 225 9.02 -1.20 15.13
N TRP A 226 8.61 -1.20 16.42
CA TRP A 226 8.56 0.04 17.23
C TRP A 226 9.94 0.71 17.30
N ALA A 227 11.03 -0.06 17.23
CA ALA A 227 12.39 0.48 17.31
C ALA A 227 12.85 1.27 16.07
N HIS A 228 12.12 1.21 14.95
CA HIS A 228 12.56 1.79 13.67
C HIS A 228 11.87 3.11 13.29
N CYS A 229 10.85 3.52 14.05
CA CYS A 229 10.07 4.73 13.80
C CYS A 229 10.23 5.68 14.99
N ASN A 230 11.05 6.72 14.82
CA ASN A 230 11.10 7.81 15.78
C ASN A 230 9.86 8.71 15.59
N ASN A 231 9.37 9.34 16.66
CA ASN A 231 8.33 10.38 16.62
C ASN A 231 6.91 9.95 16.22
N VAL A 232 6.51 8.70 16.54
CA VAL A 232 5.10 8.31 16.40
C VAL A 232 4.25 9.08 17.43
N TYR A 233 3.34 9.93 16.96
CA TYR A 233 2.51 10.79 17.84
C TYR A 233 1.01 10.43 17.84
N TYR A 234 0.59 9.47 17.02
CA TYR A 234 -0.79 8.99 16.97
C TYR A 234 -0.90 7.49 16.70
N TRP A 235 -2.05 6.92 17.04
CA TRP A 235 -2.48 5.58 16.67
C TRP A 235 -3.89 5.64 16.08
N LEU A 236 -4.30 4.57 15.39
CA LEU A 236 -5.55 4.43 14.68
C LEU A 236 -6.43 3.35 15.31
N ALA A 237 -7.71 3.61 15.44
CA ALA A 237 -8.72 2.60 15.69
C ALA A 237 -9.27 2.12 14.34
N LEU A 238 -8.86 0.92 13.92
CA LEU A 238 -9.30 0.31 12.68
C LEU A 238 -10.72 -0.23 12.85
N LEU A 239 -11.56 0.03 11.85
CA LEU A 239 -12.93 -0.45 11.82
C LEU A 239 -12.93 -1.94 11.52
N GLN A 240 -13.44 -2.77 12.43
CA GLN A 240 -13.73 -4.18 12.17
C GLN A 240 -15.24 -4.36 12.13
N VAL A 241 -15.76 -4.84 11.01
CA VAL A 241 -17.21 -5.01 10.79
C VAL A 241 -17.68 -6.37 11.30
N TYR A 242 -16.80 -7.38 11.31
CA TYR A 242 -17.12 -8.73 11.80
C TYR A 242 -16.17 -9.19 12.91
N PRO A 243 -16.10 -8.47 14.05
CA PRO A 243 -15.31 -8.92 15.18
C PRO A 243 -15.90 -10.22 15.74
N GLN A 244 -15.04 -11.15 16.12
CA GLN A 244 -15.46 -12.44 16.69
C GLN A 244 -16.24 -12.30 18.02
N TYR A 245 -16.27 -11.10 18.62
CA TYR A 245 -16.73 -10.90 20.01
C TYR A 245 -17.78 -9.79 20.19
N ASP A 246 -17.58 -8.57 19.67
CA ASP A 246 -18.51 -7.43 19.84
C ASP A 246 -18.48 -6.52 18.62
N HIS A 247 -19.61 -6.37 17.92
CA HIS A 247 -19.83 -5.55 16.73
C HIS A 247 -19.53 -4.04 16.88
N ARG A 248 -19.13 -3.60 18.07
CA ARG A 248 -18.67 -2.23 18.37
C ARG A 248 -17.16 -2.12 18.55
N SER A 249 -16.44 -3.24 18.40
CA SER A 249 -15.00 -3.32 18.59
C SER A 249 -14.22 -2.69 17.45
N PHE A 250 -13.09 -2.11 17.79
CA PHE A 250 -12.07 -1.61 16.88
C PHE A 250 -10.73 -2.26 17.21
N CYS A 251 -9.84 -2.35 16.23
CA CYS A 251 -8.48 -2.84 16.45
C CYS A 251 -7.51 -1.65 16.56
N PRO A 252 -6.77 -1.49 17.68
CA PRO A 252 -5.75 -0.46 17.78
C PRO A 252 -4.57 -0.80 16.86
N TYR A 253 -4.15 0.18 16.07
CA TYR A 253 -3.08 0.05 15.09
C TYR A 253 -2.16 1.25 15.12
N VAL A 254 -0.85 1.01 14.98
CA VAL A 254 0.14 2.08 14.87
C VAL A 254 0.62 2.14 13.41
N PRO A 255 0.32 3.22 12.68
CA PRO A 255 0.67 3.38 11.26
C PRO A 255 2.15 3.71 11.09
N ARG A 256 3.00 2.68 11.15
CA ARG A 256 4.46 2.84 11.19
C ARG A 256 5.06 3.31 9.88
N MET A 257 4.54 2.83 8.75
CA MET A 257 5.11 3.11 7.43
C MET A 257 5.06 4.60 7.10
N GLN A 258 4.03 5.30 7.58
CA GLN A 258 3.79 6.73 7.41
C GLN A 258 4.88 7.60 8.04
N PHE A 259 5.70 7.04 8.95
CA PHE A 259 6.81 7.76 9.59
C PHE A 259 8.16 7.49 8.94
N ILE A 260 8.22 6.66 7.89
CA ILE A 260 9.45 6.46 7.12
C ILE A 260 9.55 7.60 6.10
N GLN A 261 10.45 8.55 6.33
CA GLN A 261 10.61 9.76 5.48
C GLN A 261 11.98 9.86 4.81
N ASP A 262 12.78 8.80 4.85
CA ASP A 262 14.11 8.73 4.23
C ASP A 262 14.09 7.89 2.94
N GLU A 263 15.27 7.59 2.40
CA GLU A 263 15.46 6.80 1.17
C GLU A 263 14.77 5.43 1.19
N ARG A 264 14.45 4.89 2.38
CA ARG A 264 13.66 3.64 2.49
C ARG A 264 12.27 3.81 1.91
N MET A 265 11.64 4.99 2.05
CA MET A 265 10.32 5.25 1.47
C MET A 265 10.37 5.15 -0.05
N LEU A 266 11.36 5.76 -0.69
CA LEU A 266 11.56 5.64 -2.14
C LEU A 266 11.72 4.18 -2.57
N LYS A 267 12.48 3.39 -1.79
CA LYS A 267 12.64 1.95 -2.02
C LYS A 267 11.31 1.20 -1.97
N TYR A 268 10.45 1.45 -0.98
CA TYR A 268 9.12 0.81 -0.93
C TYR A 268 8.22 1.24 -2.09
N ARG A 269 8.26 2.52 -2.49
CA ARG A 269 7.53 3.01 -3.68
C ARG A 269 7.95 2.25 -4.93
N ASN A 270 9.25 2.09 -5.12
CA ASN A 270 9.78 1.37 -6.28
C ASN A 270 9.40 -0.11 -6.25
N VAL A 271 9.42 -0.76 -5.09
CA VAL A 271 8.92 -2.14 -4.97
C VAL A 271 7.43 -2.24 -5.26
N LEU A 272 6.61 -1.32 -4.76
CA LEU A 272 5.18 -1.30 -5.05
C LEU A 272 4.91 -1.16 -6.56
N ARG A 273 5.63 -0.27 -7.25
CA ARG A 273 5.57 -0.14 -8.72
C ARG A 273 5.93 -1.45 -9.43
N LEU A 274 7.02 -2.10 -9.01
CA LEU A 274 7.48 -3.38 -9.56
C LEU A 274 6.43 -4.48 -9.35
N LEU A 275 5.86 -4.59 -8.16
CA LEU A 275 4.82 -5.58 -7.85
C LEU A 275 3.57 -5.35 -8.72
N VAL A 276 3.07 -4.12 -8.80
CA VAL A 276 1.92 -3.81 -9.66
C VAL A 276 2.20 -4.19 -11.12
N LYS A 277 3.40 -3.92 -11.63
CA LYS A 277 3.74 -4.21 -13.03
C LYS A 277 3.97 -5.67 -13.33
N ILE A 278 4.60 -6.44 -12.44
CA ILE A 278 4.67 -7.89 -12.64
C ILE A 278 3.26 -8.51 -12.57
N GLY A 279 2.35 -7.97 -11.74
CA GLY A 279 0.94 -8.36 -11.73
C GLY A 279 0.23 -8.08 -13.06
N ILE A 280 0.34 -6.84 -13.58
CA ILE A 280 -0.26 -6.44 -14.86
C ILE A 280 0.33 -7.25 -16.03
N GLY A 281 1.66 -7.34 -16.13
CA GLY A 281 2.35 -8.02 -17.23
C GLY A 281 2.05 -9.51 -17.33
N ASN A 282 1.65 -10.13 -16.22
CA ASN A 282 1.30 -11.56 -16.16
C ASN A 282 -0.20 -11.82 -15.98
N ASN A 283 -1.04 -10.78 -16.07
CA ASN A 283 -2.50 -10.87 -15.87
C ASN A 283 -2.88 -11.53 -14.53
N ILE A 284 -2.29 -11.07 -13.43
CA ILE A 284 -2.63 -11.50 -12.06
C ILE A 284 -3.34 -10.35 -11.33
N PRO A 285 -4.68 -10.37 -11.27
CA PRO A 285 -5.46 -9.25 -10.72
C PRO A 285 -5.11 -8.91 -9.28
N ASP A 286 -4.88 -9.91 -8.41
CA ASP A 286 -4.61 -9.70 -6.99
C ASP A 286 -3.29 -8.94 -6.73
N ILE A 287 -2.29 -9.15 -7.58
CA ILE A 287 -1.01 -8.43 -7.52
C ILE A 287 -1.13 -7.04 -8.17
N SER A 288 -2.17 -6.78 -8.97
CA SER A 288 -2.40 -5.46 -9.54
C SER A 288 -3.16 -4.51 -8.59
N ASP A 289 -3.67 -5.01 -7.47
CA ASP A 289 -4.40 -4.22 -6.48
C ASP A 289 -3.45 -3.51 -5.50
N ILE A 290 -3.32 -2.19 -5.68
CA ILE A 290 -2.45 -1.36 -4.85
C ILE A 290 -2.86 -1.32 -3.39
N PHE A 291 -4.14 -1.49 -3.08
CA PHE A 291 -4.57 -1.54 -1.69
C PHE A 291 -4.01 -2.80 -1.01
N VAL A 292 -4.13 -3.95 -1.67
CA VAL A 292 -3.58 -5.24 -1.20
C VAL A 292 -2.06 -5.14 -1.05
N LEU A 293 -1.38 -4.61 -2.07
CA LEU A 293 0.07 -4.48 -2.04
C LEU A 293 0.58 -3.49 -0.99
N LYS A 294 -0.11 -2.36 -0.76
CA LYS A 294 0.18 -1.50 0.40
C LYS A 294 0.06 -2.30 1.69
N GLY A 295 -1.03 -3.06 1.86
CA GLY A 295 -1.25 -3.96 3.00
C GLY A 295 -0.09 -4.95 3.23
N LEU A 296 0.50 -5.47 2.15
CA LEU A 296 1.66 -6.37 2.21
C LEU A 296 2.91 -5.68 2.80
N HIS A 297 3.18 -4.43 2.43
CA HIS A 297 4.26 -3.65 3.04
C HIS A 297 4.03 -3.45 4.54
N PHE A 298 2.80 -3.10 4.93
CA PHE A 298 2.44 -2.96 6.34
C PHE A 298 2.56 -4.28 7.11
N PHE A 299 2.14 -5.39 6.50
CA PHE A 299 2.29 -6.73 7.07
C PHE A 299 3.76 -7.04 7.34
N ARG A 300 4.61 -6.87 6.32
CA ARG A 300 6.05 -7.11 6.48
C ARG A 300 6.66 -6.25 7.57
N LEU A 301 6.38 -4.94 7.60
CA LEU A 301 6.86 -4.02 8.63
C LEU A 301 6.34 -4.37 10.04
N ARG A 302 5.18 -5.00 10.15
CA ARG A 302 4.63 -5.44 11.44
C ARG A 302 5.45 -6.59 12.04
N TYR A 303 5.96 -7.49 11.20
CA TYR A 303 6.59 -8.74 11.63
C TYR A 303 8.12 -8.81 11.40
N SER A 304 8.69 -7.90 10.60
CA SER A 304 10.14 -7.85 10.40
C SER A 304 10.84 -7.25 11.62
N MET A 305 11.91 -7.92 12.04
CA MET A 305 12.85 -7.49 13.08
C MET A 305 14.07 -6.75 12.50
N SER A 306 14.25 -6.76 11.17
CA SER A 306 15.44 -6.23 10.50
C SER A 306 15.21 -4.84 9.92
N CYS A 307 16.25 -3.99 9.99
CA CYS A 307 16.25 -2.68 9.33
C CYS A 307 16.40 -2.83 7.82
N ASP A 308 15.49 -2.24 7.05
CA ASP A 308 15.50 -2.26 5.58
C ASP A 308 16.51 -1.28 4.95
N CYS A 309 17.25 -0.56 5.78
CA CYS A 309 18.30 0.37 5.36
C CYS A 309 19.29 -0.30 4.38
N ASN A 310 19.67 -1.56 4.64
CA ASN A 310 20.71 -2.25 3.88
C ASN A 310 20.20 -3.16 2.75
N LEU A 311 18.88 -3.32 2.59
CA LEU A 311 18.34 -4.18 1.52
C LEU A 311 18.47 -3.51 0.16
N SER A 312 18.91 -4.23 -0.87
CA SER A 312 18.81 -3.72 -2.25
C SER A 312 17.34 -3.64 -2.69
N LEU A 313 17.04 -2.83 -3.70
CA LEU A 313 15.70 -2.77 -4.29
C LEU A 313 15.23 -4.15 -4.75
N ALA A 314 16.11 -4.89 -5.43
CA ALA A 314 15.84 -6.25 -5.91
C ALA A 314 15.56 -7.23 -4.76
N THR A 315 16.33 -7.16 -3.67
CA THR A 315 16.11 -8.03 -2.51
C THR A 315 14.78 -7.75 -1.84
N LEU A 316 14.42 -6.48 -1.64
CA LEU A 316 13.14 -6.10 -1.04
C LEU A 316 11.96 -6.49 -1.94
N PHE A 317 12.10 -6.32 -3.26
CA PHE A 317 11.13 -6.79 -4.24
C PHE A 317 10.92 -8.31 -4.15
N MET A 318 12.01 -9.09 -4.13
CA MET A 318 11.92 -10.55 -3.98
C MET A 318 11.26 -10.98 -2.68
N GLU A 319 11.60 -10.32 -1.58
CA GLU A 319 11.03 -10.64 -0.27
C GLU A 319 9.52 -10.40 -0.26
N LEU A 320 9.06 -9.25 -0.74
CA LEU A 320 7.64 -8.93 -0.81
C LEU A 320 6.89 -9.84 -1.80
N LEU A 321 7.47 -10.11 -2.97
CA LEU A 321 6.89 -11.06 -3.93
C LEU A 321 6.69 -12.45 -3.28
N ASN A 322 7.68 -12.94 -2.54
CA ASN A 322 7.60 -14.22 -1.85
C ASN A 322 6.57 -14.22 -0.70
N ILE A 323 6.49 -13.15 0.10
CA ILE A 323 5.46 -13.01 1.14
C ILE A 323 4.07 -13.05 0.49
N HIS A 324 3.88 -12.33 -0.63
CA HIS A 324 2.60 -12.31 -1.33
C HIS A 324 2.21 -13.70 -1.84
N THR A 325 3.15 -14.42 -2.46
CA THR A 325 2.95 -15.80 -2.91
C THR A 325 2.50 -16.70 -1.77
N GLN A 326 3.15 -16.61 -0.61
CA GLN A 326 2.79 -17.41 0.56
C GLN A 326 1.38 -17.08 1.08
N ILE A 327 1.03 -15.80 1.17
CA ILE A 327 -0.30 -15.36 1.63
C ILE A 327 -1.39 -15.89 0.71
N ILE A 328 -1.24 -15.71 -0.61
CA ILE A 328 -2.23 -16.12 -1.60
C ILE A 328 -2.35 -17.64 -1.67
N TYR A 329 -1.23 -18.36 -1.63
CA TYR A 329 -1.23 -19.81 -1.60
C TYR A 329 -1.96 -20.35 -0.36
N ASN A 330 -1.66 -19.80 0.82
CA ASN A 330 -2.33 -20.22 2.06
C ASN A 330 -3.83 -19.93 2.04
N ASP A 331 -4.25 -18.75 1.56
CA ASP A 331 -5.67 -18.40 1.40
C ASP A 331 -6.38 -19.34 0.41
N ALA A 332 -5.75 -19.64 -0.73
CA ALA A 332 -6.29 -20.57 -1.72
C ALA A 332 -6.45 -21.98 -1.16
N VAL A 333 -5.46 -22.49 -0.43
CA VAL A 333 -5.52 -23.79 0.25
C VAL A 333 -6.65 -23.80 1.27
N GLN A 334 -6.77 -22.77 2.12
CA GLN A 334 -7.87 -22.68 3.09
C GLN A 334 -9.24 -22.67 2.42
N LYS A 335 -9.42 -21.90 1.34
CA LYS A 335 -10.68 -21.87 0.58
C LYS A 335 -11.02 -23.23 -0.03
N VAL A 336 -10.04 -23.95 -0.57
CA VAL A 336 -10.25 -25.31 -1.10
C VAL A 336 -10.61 -26.29 0.02
N LEU A 337 -9.99 -26.18 1.19
CA LEU A 337 -10.31 -27.04 2.34
C LEU A 337 -11.71 -26.76 2.91
N ILE A 338 -12.14 -25.49 2.94
CA ILE A 338 -13.42 -25.07 3.53
C ILE A 338 -14.58 -25.28 2.55
N PHE A 339 -14.40 -24.89 1.28
CA PHE A 339 -15.47 -24.84 0.28
C PHE A 339 -15.38 -25.95 -0.78
N GLY A 340 -14.39 -26.83 -0.69
CA GLY A 340 -14.16 -27.93 -1.63
C GLY A 340 -13.66 -27.48 -3.01
N GLY A 341 -13.70 -28.39 -3.99
CA GLY A 341 -13.17 -28.20 -5.34
C GLY A 341 -13.86 -27.13 -6.20
N CYS A 342 -14.90 -26.45 -5.70
CA CYS A 342 -15.57 -25.37 -6.43
C CYS A 342 -14.73 -24.07 -6.51
N GLN A 343 -13.63 -23.97 -5.76
CA GLN A 343 -12.71 -22.82 -5.73
C GLN A 343 -11.43 -23.04 -6.58
N GLN A 344 -11.50 -23.81 -7.67
CA GLN A 344 -10.36 -24.09 -8.55
C GLN A 344 -9.68 -22.81 -9.09
N HIS A 345 -10.43 -21.73 -9.30
CA HIS A 345 -9.91 -20.45 -9.79
C HIS A 345 -8.87 -19.84 -8.83
N CYS A 346 -9.15 -19.79 -7.52
CA CYS A 346 -8.20 -19.24 -6.54
C CYS A 346 -6.89 -20.03 -6.49
N MET A 347 -6.96 -21.35 -6.61
CA MET A 347 -5.76 -22.19 -6.67
C MET A 347 -4.97 -21.98 -7.97
N GLN A 348 -5.64 -21.79 -9.11
CA GLN A 348 -4.97 -21.50 -10.38
C GLN A 348 -4.19 -20.18 -10.32
N GLU A 349 -4.78 -19.11 -9.78
CA GLU A 349 -4.10 -17.83 -9.62
C GLU A 349 -2.91 -17.94 -8.64
N ALA A 350 -3.06 -18.67 -7.53
CA ALA A 350 -1.96 -18.92 -6.60
C ALA A 350 -0.78 -19.66 -7.27
N LEU A 351 -1.06 -20.69 -8.08
CA LEU A 351 -0.04 -21.45 -8.80
C LEU A 351 0.65 -20.63 -9.90
N LYS A 352 -0.06 -19.72 -10.56
CA LYS A 352 0.53 -18.78 -11.53
C LYS A 352 1.52 -17.84 -10.84
N LEU A 353 1.11 -17.24 -9.72
CA LEU A 353 1.97 -16.37 -8.91
C LEU A 353 3.22 -17.13 -8.42
N ASP A 354 3.05 -18.34 -7.92
CA ASP A 354 4.15 -19.20 -7.49
C ASP A 354 5.13 -19.53 -8.64
N ALA A 355 4.63 -19.81 -9.85
CA ALA A 355 5.46 -20.02 -11.03
C ALA A 355 6.29 -18.78 -11.39
N ILE A 356 5.69 -17.58 -11.34
CA ILE A 356 6.40 -16.33 -11.59
C ILE A 356 7.43 -16.07 -10.50
N ALA A 357 7.06 -16.19 -9.23
CA ALA A 357 7.99 -15.99 -8.11
C ALA A 357 9.20 -16.92 -8.19
N ARG A 358 9.02 -18.18 -8.61
CA ARG A 358 10.13 -19.09 -8.89
C ARG A 358 11.02 -18.63 -10.04
N ASN A 359 10.43 -18.20 -11.16
CA ASN A 359 11.18 -17.71 -12.31
C ASN A 359 12.01 -16.47 -11.94
N VAL A 360 11.40 -15.50 -11.26
CA VAL A 360 12.10 -14.30 -10.79
C VAL A 360 13.20 -14.66 -9.79
N SER A 361 12.93 -15.58 -8.85
CA SER A 361 13.92 -16.06 -7.88
C SER A 361 15.12 -16.70 -8.57
N MET A 362 14.90 -17.47 -9.63
CA MET A 362 15.97 -18.06 -10.43
C MET A 362 16.88 -16.98 -11.01
N PHE A 363 16.32 -15.94 -11.64
CA PHE A 363 17.11 -14.81 -12.16
C PHE A 363 17.82 -14.02 -11.06
N TYR A 364 17.19 -13.84 -9.90
CA TYR A 364 17.80 -13.20 -8.75
C TYR A 364 19.04 -13.97 -8.27
N TYR A 365 18.96 -15.30 -8.13
CA TYR A 365 20.08 -16.14 -7.69
C TYR A 365 21.17 -16.31 -8.76
N MET A 366 20.79 -16.36 -10.04
CA MET A 366 21.74 -16.34 -11.15
C MET A 366 22.45 -14.98 -11.29
N ASN A 367 21.81 -13.91 -10.79
CA ASN A 367 22.28 -12.52 -10.83
C ASN A 367 22.50 -11.96 -12.25
N TYR A 368 21.78 -12.48 -13.24
CA TYR A 368 21.70 -11.90 -14.57
C TYR A 368 20.37 -12.25 -15.25
N ILE A 369 19.92 -11.37 -16.15
CA ILE A 369 18.69 -11.54 -16.93
C ILE A 369 18.83 -10.84 -18.28
N HIS A 370 18.21 -11.42 -19.31
CA HIS A 370 18.13 -10.78 -20.63
C HIS A 370 17.10 -9.65 -20.59
N LEU A 371 17.42 -8.47 -21.13
CA LEU A 371 16.59 -7.26 -21.04
C LEU A 371 15.20 -7.45 -21.67
N GLU A 372 15.10 -8.16 -22.79
CA GLU A 372 13.78 -8.45 -23.40
C GLU A 372 12.92 -9.37 -22.53
N HIS A 373 13.53 -10.35 -21.84
CA HIS A 373 12.79 -11.20 -20.92
C HIS A 373 12.29 -10.40 -19.72
N LEU A 374 13.12 -9.47 -19.22
CA LEU A 374 12.74 -8.55 -18.17
C LEU A 374 11.59 -7.64 -18.61
N LYS A 375 11.64 -7.06 -19.81
CA LYS A 375 10.53 -6.25 -20.36
C LYS A 375 9.22 -7.04 -20.46
N GLN A 376 9.27 -8.27 -20.98
CA GLN A 376 8.09 -9.15 -21.08
C GLN A 376 7.49 -9.44 -19.71
N MET A 377 8.33 -9.79 -18.73
CA MET A 377 7.91 -10.13 -17.38
C MET A 377 7.14 -8.99 -16.69
N PHE A 378 7.51 -7.72 -16.96
CA PHE A 378 6.86 -6.54 -16.39
C PHE A 378 5.81 -5.91 -17.34
N GLY A 379 5.50 -6.54 -18.47
CA GLY A 379 4.51 -6.04 -19.43
C GLY A 379 4.90 -4.69 -20.05
N LEU A 380 6.18 -4.47 -20.30
CA LEU A 380 6.71 -3.25 -20.92
C LEU A 380 6.71 -3.28 -22.45
N ILE A 381 6.41 -4.43 -23.07
CA ILE A 381 6.34 -4.64 -24.52
C ILE A 381 5.10 -5.44 -24.92
#